data_AF-A0A3S3QZQ5-F1
#
_entry.id   AF-A0A3S3QZQ5-F1
#
_cell.length_a   1.000
_cell.length_b   1.000
_cell.length_c   1.000
_cell.angle_alpha   90.00
_cell.angle_beta   90.00
_cell.angle_gamma   90.00
#
_symmetry.space_group_name_H-M   'P 1'
#
loop_
_entity.id
_entity.type
_entity.pdbx_description
1 polymer ?
#
loop_
_entity_poly.entity_id
_entity_poly.type
_entity_poly.pdbx_seq_one_letter_code
_entity_poly.pdbx_strand_id
1 'polypeptide(L)'
;MENNKTKQEEYTLKILEQLQNLFEDENENCIQIDELKENNNASDFFHALANLAPAVVYSKLTQREIGSLDFNQLANKLCFQNVVIKQD
;
A
#
# COMPACT_ATOMS: atom_id res chain seq x y z
N MET A 1 -29.00 -1.15 -9.72
CA MET A 1 -27.67 -1.49 -10.25
C MET A 1 -26.83 -1.93 -9.07
N GLU A 2 -26.55 -3.23 -8.94
CA GLU A 2 -25.69 -3.73 -7.88
C GLU A 2 -24.25 -3.24 -8.14
N ASN A 3 -23.73 -2.47 -7.19
CA ASN A 3 -22.33 -2.07 -7.13
C ASN A 3 -21.48 -3.32 -6.89
N ASN A 4 -21.11 -4.02 -7.95
CA ASN A 4 -20.15 -5.12 -7.87
C ASN A 4 -18.74 -4.50 -7.78
N LYS A 5 -18.41 -3.94 -6.60
CA LYS A 5 -17.06 -3.45 -6.32
C LYS A 5 -16.08 -4.60 -6.51
N THR A 6 -15.01 -4.41 -7.26
CA THR A 6 -13.99 -5.45 -7.40
C THR A 6 -13.39 -5.76 -6.02
N LYS A 7 -12.89 -6.99 -5.79
CA LYS A 7 -12.21 -7.30 -4.52
C LYS A 7 -11.02 -6.37 -4.26
N GLN A 8 -10.38 -5.87 -5.32
CA GLN A 8 -9.32 -4.87 -5.23
C GLN A 8 -9.83 -3.53 -4.68
N GLU A 9 -11.00 -3.06 -5.13
CA GLU A 9 -11.64 -1.86 -4.58
C GLU A 9 -12.03 -2.07 -3.11
N GLU A 10 -12.59 -3.23 -2.76
CA GLU A 10 -12.93 -3.55 -1.38
C GLU A 10 -11.70 -3.50 -0.46
N TYR A 11 -10.61 -4.15 -0.85
CA TYR A 11 -9.37 -4.14 -0.07
C TYR A 11 -8.73 -2.75 -0.04
N THR A 12 -8.78 -2.00 -1.14
CA THR A 12 -8.26 -0.63 -1.20
C THR A 12 -8.97 0.28 -0.21
N LEU A 13 -10.30 0.24 -0.15
CA LEU A 13 -11.08 1.04 0.79
C LEU A 13 -10.73 0.72 2.25
N LYS A 14 -10.65 -0.58 2.59
CA LYS A 14 -10.30 -1.02 3.95
C LYS A 14 -8.89 -0.60 4.36
N ILE A 15 -7.93 -0.64 3.43
CA ILE A 15 -6.56 -0.19 3.69
C ILE A 15 -6.52 1.33 3.84
N LEU A 16 -7.18 2.07 2.96
CA LEU A 16 -7.23 3.54 3.02
C LEU A 16 -7.84 4.05 4.33
N GLU A 17 -8.90 3.40 4.83
CA GLU A 17 -9.52 3.75 6.12
C GLU A 17 -8.49 3.67 7.26
N GLN A 18 -7.66 2.62 7.29
CA GLN A 18 -6.63 2.49 8.32
C GLN A 18 -5.44 3.43 8.09
N LEU A 19 -5.10 3.72 6.83
CA LEU A 19 -4.04 4.68 6.51
C LEU A 19 -4.43 6.10 6.90
N GLN A 20 -5.70 6.48 6.79
CA GLN A 20 -6.19 7.80 7.23
C GLN A 20 -5.94 8.01 8.72
N ASN A 21 -6.15 6.98 9.54
CA ASN A 21 -5.89 7.05 10.99
C ASN A 21 -4.43 7.37 11.31
N LEU A 22 -3.46 7.05 10.43
CA LEU A 22 -2.04 7.40 10.65
C LEU A 22 -1.80 8.91 10.65
N PHE A 23 -2.73 9.72 10.16
CA PHE A 23 -2.59 11.17 10.08
C PHE A 23 -3.49 11.90 11.09
N GLU A 24 -4.08 11.18 12.04
CA GLU A 24 -4.89 11.75 13.12
C GLU A 24 -4.02 11.99 14.36
N ASP A 25 -4.09 13.19 14.95
CA ASP A 25 -3.26 13.60 16.09
C ASP A 25 -3.48 12.75 17.36
N GLU A 26 -4.64 12.10 17.47
CA GLU A 26 -4.99 11.24 18.60
C GLU A 26 -4.41 9.81 18.47
N ASN A 27 -3.79 9.47 17.34
CA ASN A 27 -3.18 8.16 17.12
C ASN A 27 -1.77 8.11 17.73
N GLU A 28 -1.49 7.05 18.51
CA GLU A 28 -0.15 6.81 19.08
C GLU A 28 0.95 6.64 18.00
N ASN A 29 0.55 6.25 16.79
CA ASN A 29 1.41 6.08 15.62
C ASN A 29 1.24 7.23 14.61
N CYS A 30 0.76 8.40 15.05
CA CYS A 30 0.53 9.55 14.19
C CYS A 30 1.81 9.96 13.44
N ILE A 31 1.68 10.13 12.13
CA ILE A 31 2.64 10.69 11.20
C ILE A 31 2.15 12.10 10.89
N GLN A 32 2.96 13.10 11.21
CA GLN A 32 2.55 14.48 11.02
C GLN A 32 2.56 14.82 9.52
N ILE A 33 1.49 15.41 8.99
CA ILE A 33 1.46 15.73 7.55
C ILE A 33 2.59 16.69 7.17
N ASP A 34 3.02 17.54 8.12
CA ASP A 34 4.12 18.46 7.93
C ASP A 34 5.49 17.76 7.75
N GLU A 35 5.76 16.62 8.41
CA GLU A 35 7.02 15.89 8.18
C GLU A 35 7.07 15.26 6.77
N LEU A 36 5.92 14.91 6.19
CA LEU A 36 5.83 14.40 4.82
C LEU A 36 5.96 15.48 3.75
N LYS A 37 6.02 16.77 4.10
CA LYS A 37 6.36 17.85 3.16
C LYS A 37 7.84 17.86 2.81
N GLU A 38 8.68 17.22 3.64
CA GLU A 38 10.08 17.01 3.34
C GLU A 38 10.23 15.85 2.34
N ASN A 39 10.82 16.12 1.18
CA ASN A 39 10.92 15.16 0.06
C ASN A 39 11.51 13.80 0.46
N ASN A 40 12.45 13.76 1.40
CA ASN A 40 13.07 12.51 1.86
C ASN A 40 12.10 11.66 2.68
N ASN A 41 11.37 12.27 3.62
CA ASN A 41 10.41 11.55 4.48
C ASN A 41 9.22 11.04 3.66
N ALA A 42 8.73 11.83 2.69
CA ALA A 42 7.71 11.38 1.76
C ALA A 42 8.17 10.14 0.97
N SER A 43 9.39 10.19 0.44
CA SER A 43 9.98 9.07 -0.29
C SER A 43 10.10 7.82 0.59
N ASP A 44 10.58 7.97 1.84
CA ASP A 44 10.73 6.88 2.78
C ASP A 44 9.36 6.29 3.19
N PHE A 45 8.36 7.14 3.44
CA PHE A 45 6.99 6.71 3.72
C PHE A 45 6.41 5.89 2.56
N PHE A 46 6.47 6.39 1.33
CA PHE A 46 5.94 5.66 0.18
C PHE A 46 6.75 4.39 -0.14
N HIS A 47 8.07 4.39 0.10
CA HIS A 47 8.88 3.18 -0.01
C HIS A 47 8.46 2.11 1.01
N ALA A 48 8.24 2.51 2.27
CA ALA A 48 7.76 1.61 3.31
C ALA A 48 6.35 1.09 2.99
N LEU A 49 5.44 1.97 2.56
CA LEU A 49 4.05 1.62 2.23
C LEU A 49 3.94 0.71 1.00
N ALA A 50 4.71 0.96 -0.06
CA ALA A 50 4.58 0.24 -1.31
C ALA A 50 5.40 -1.07 -1.35
N ASN A 51 6.46 -1.17 -0.54
CA ASN A 51 7.40 -2.29 -0.64
C ASN A 51 7.68 -2.97 0.70
N LEU A 52 8.20 -2.25 1.70
CA LEU A 52 8.68 -2.90 2.93
C LEU A 52 7.54 -3.53 3.76
N ALA A 53 6.50 -2.75 4.08
CA ALA A 53 5.38 -3.25 4.87
C ALA A 53 4.60 -4.36 4.12
N PRO A 54 4.27 -4.20 2.82
CA PRO A 54 3.65 -5.27 2.05
C PRO A 54 4.50 -6.55 1.96
N ALA A 55 5.83 -6.45 1.80
CA ALA A 55 6.72 -7.62 1.78
C ALA A 55 6.69 -8.38 3.12
N VAL A 56 6.70 -7.64 4.25
CA VAL A 56 6.57 -8.23 5.60
C VAL A 56 5.20 -8.90 5.77
N VAL A 57 4.12 -8.23 5.37
CA VAL A 57 2.76 -8.79 5.45
C VAL A 57 2.62 -10.05 4.59
N TYR A 58 3.10 -10.01 3.34
CA TYR A 58 3.12 -11.16 2.45
C TYR A 58 3.88 -12.34 3.06
N SER A 59 5.06 -12.07 3.62
CA SER A 59 5.89 -13.11 4.24
C SER A 59 5.16 -13.79 5.39
N LYS A 60 4.52 -12.99 6.26
CA LYS A 60 3.74 -13.49 7.40
C LYS A 60 2.53 -14.30 6.97
N LEU A 61 1.76 -13.81 6.00
CA LEU A 61 0.52 -14.47 5.55
C LEU A 61 0.78 -15.75 4.76
N THR A 62 1.85 -15.79 3.96
CA THR A 62 2.17 -16.95 3.11
C THR A 62 3.15 -17.92 3.76
N GLN A 63 3.72 -17.58 4.91
CA GLN A 63 4.82 -18.29 5.56
C GLN A 63 6.02 -18.52 4.64
N ARG A 64 6.27 -17.58 3.71
CA ARG A 64 7.41 -17.60 2.80
C ARG A 64 8.26 -16.38 3.06
N GLU A 65 9.53 -16.58 3.32
CA GLU A 65 10.46 -15.48 3.42
C GLU A 65 10.69 -14.90 2.01
N ILE A 66 10.35 -13.62 1.82
CA ILE A 66 10.58 -12.91 0.56
C ILE A 66 11.34 -11.62 0.84
N GLY A 67 12.41 -11.37 0.08
CA GLY A 67 13.12 -10.10 0.12
C GLY A 67 12.32 -8.97 -0.54
N SER A 68 12.67 -7.73 -0.24
CA SER A 68 12.03 -6.54 -0.83
C SER A 68 12.14 -6.50 -2.36
N LEU A 69 13.24 -7.00 -2.94
CA LEU A 69 13.41 -7.08 -4.39
C LEU A 69 12.44 -8.08 -5.04
N ASP A 70 12.33 -9.27 -4.46
CA ASP A 70 11.45 -10.33 -4.98
C ASP A 70 9.97 -9.93 -4.83
N PHE A 71 9.62 -9.29 -3.71
CA PHE A 71 8.29 -8.74 -3.53
C PHE A 71 7.98 -7.64 -4.54
N ASN A 72 8.92 -6.73 -4.79
CA ASN A 72 8.75 -5.68 -5.81
C ASN A 72 8.51 -6.28 -7.21
N GLN A 73 9.21 -7.37 -7.57
CA GLN A 73 8.96 -8.08 -8.83
C GLN A 73 7.54 -8.69 -8.87
N LEU A 74 7.07 -9.27 -7.77
CA LEU A 74 5.71 -9.77 -7.64
C LEU A 74 4.68 -8.64 -7.80
N ALA A 75 4.86 -7.52 -7.10
CA ALA A 75 4.00 -6.36 -7.18
C ALA A 75 3.91 -5.82 -8.61
N ASN A 76 5.05 -5.66 -9.29
CA ASN A 76 5.08 -5.23 -10.70
C ASN A 76 4.30 -6.18 -11.60
N LYS A 77 4.48 -7.50 -11.45
CA LYS A 77 3.70 -8.50 -12.21
C LYS A 77 2.19 -8.33 -11.98
N LEU A 78 1.76 -8.09 -10.74
CA LEU A 78 0.36 -7.84 -10.41
C LEU A 78 -0.14 -6.55 -11.07
N CYS A 79 0.66 -5.48 -11.13
CA CYS A 79 0.28 -4.27 -11.85
C CYS A 79 -0.01 -4.58 -13.32
N PHE A 80 0.88 -5.30 -14.02
CA PHE A 80 0.66 -5.68 -15.43
C PHE A 80 -0.56 -6.58 -15.63
N GLN A 81 -0.79 -7.54 -14.75
CA GLN A 81 -1.93 -8.45 -14.83
C GLN A 81 -3.28 -7.73 -14.62
N ASN A 82 -3.28 -6.63 -13.88
CA ASN A 82 -4.47 -5.87 -13.52
C ASN A 82 -4.56 -4.52 -14.24
N VAL A 83 -3.74 -4.29 -15.28
CA VAL A 83 -3.88 -3.11 -16.13
C VAL A 83 -5.29 -3.09 -16.71
N VAL A 84 -6.07 -2.09 -16.27
CA VAL A 84 -7.25 -1.65 -16.99
C VAL A 84 -6.74 -0.70 -18.07
N ILE A 85 -6.74 -1.16 -19.33
CA ILE A 85 -6.37 -0.30 -20.46
C ILE A 85 -7.34 0.87 -20.46
N LYS A 86 -6.84 2.08 -20.14
CA LYS A 86 -7.61 3.31 -20.37
C LYS A 86 -7.90 3.36 -21.87
N GLN A 87 -9.17 3.29 -22.24
CA GLN A 87 -9.58 3.67 -23.59
C GLN A 87 -9.48 5.19 -23.65
N ASP A 88 -8.55 5.69 -24.47
CA ASP A 88 -8.46 7.10 -24.85
C ASP A 88 -9.68 7.55 -25.66
#